data_AF-A0A1H4BCU2-F1
#
_entry.id   AF-A0A1H4BCU2-F1
#
_cell.length_a   1.000
_cell.length_b   1.000
_cell.length_c   1.000
_cell.angle_alpha   90.00
_cell.angle_beta   90.00
_cell.angle_gamma   90.00
#
_symmetry.space_group_name_H-M   'P 1'
#
loop_
_entity.id
_entity.type
_entity.pdbx_description
1 polymer ?
#
loop_
_entity_poly.entity_id
_entity_poly.type
_entity_poly.pdbx_seq_one_letter_code
_entity_poly.pdbx_strand_id
1 'polypeptide(L)'
;MREIYLAGGCFWGTEHYFKQIQGVLNTEVGFANGNTENPTYKEVYTDQTGYAETVHVVYDETVVSLEFLLNMFFKAIDPISLNKQGHDEGTRYRTGVYYVTEDQLPIINKVFNEQQALLTEPIAVERLPLKNFYTAEEYHQDYLDKNPDGYCHLPTALFEFARQAKEKLTVCFLLMLMTAGSWAQQAIFDVNNLTSPQVNADGSVTFQLYAPKAITASVTGDFGVIDMKEGKGGIWSGTTPVLEPEMYSYKYKVDGMDQLDPSNVYRCRDIASFTNIFIVTKTQGDKGWLYSVNKVRHGNVSKVWYPSPTLKTTRRMTIYTPAGYEDGRRYPVLYLLHGAGGDEEAWTTLGRAAQILDNLIAEGKVKPMIVVMPNGNANSDAAPGEWEKGMYKPSFMGHATSKPVASTEEAFKDIVSYVDKHYRTLANKKNRAICGLSMGGGHSFAISRLYPDWFNYVGLFSAYVHLDVKDSADLQAKGCCFTPDSERMLQTQFKKKLALYWIAIGKDDFLYDNNKMYREYLDQKGYPYEYVETDGGHIWRNWRIYLTRFSQRLFK
;
A
#
# COMPACT_ATOMS: atom_id res chain seq x y z
N MET A 1 -3.67 6.60 -44.40
CA MET A 1 -3.43 5.15 -44.19
C MET A 1 -2.07 4.84 -44.74
N ARG A 2 -1.25 4.15 -43.95
CA ARG A 2 0.14 3.82 -44.26
C ARG A 2 0.38 2.34 -43.97
N GLU A 3 1.46 1.82 -44.53
CA GLU A 3 1.80 0.40 -44.46
C GLU A 3 3.25 0.22 -44.03
N ILE A 4 3.53 -0.82 -43.26
CA ILE A 4 4.89 -1.23 -42.88
C ILE A 4 4.93 -2.75 -42.72
N TYR A 5 6.09 -3.35 -43.00
CA TYR A 5 6.27 -4.80 -42.90
C TYR A 5 7.30 -5.11 -41.81
N LEU A 6 6.88 -5.88 -40.80
CA LEU A 6 7.64 -6.11 -39.58
C LEU A 6 7.87 -7.61 -39.38
N ALA A 7 9.13 -8.03 -39.48
CA ALA A 7 9.56 -9.39 -39.17
C ALA A 7 10.00 -9.46 -37.71
N GLY A 8 9.24 -10.14 -36.85
CA GLY A 8 9.41 -10.12 -35.39
C GLY A 8 9.76 -11.47 -34.76
N GLY A 9 10.24 -12.42 -35.56
CA GLY A 9 10.26 -13.85 -35.18
C GLY A 9 9.04 -14.57 -35.75
N CYS A 10 8.46 -15.52 -35.01
CA CYS A 10 7.23 -16.17 -35.44
C CYS A 10 6.13 -15.12 -35.68
N PHE A 11 5.56 -15.12 -36.89
CA PHE A 11 4.58 -14.09 -37.25
C PHE A 11 3.26 -14.23 -36.48
N TRP A 12 2.95 -15.39 -35.87
CA TRP A 12 1.69 -15.62 -35.15
C TRP A 12 1.55 -14.73 -33.92
N GLY A 13 2.59 -14.69 -33.08
CA GLY A 13 2.63 -13.80 -31.92
C GLY A 13 2.70 -12.34 -32.32
N THR A 14 3.51 -12.05 -33.33
CA THR A 14 3.74 -10.68 -33.83
C THR A 14 2.45 -10.07 -34.39
N GLU A 15 1.69 -10.82 -35.18
CA GLU A 15 0.39 -10.40 -35.73
C GLU A 15 -0.59 -10.06 -34.61
N HIS A 16 -0.79 -11.00 -33.67
CA HIS A 16 -1.72 -10.83 -32.57
C HIS A 16 -1.36 -9.61 -31.70
N TYR A 17 -0.05 -9.34 -31.49
CA TYR A 17 0.44 -8.18 -30.77
C TYR A 17 0.07 -6.86 -31.45
N PHE A 18 0.39 -6.69 -32.74
CA PHE A 18 0.09 -5.45 -33.46
C PHE A 18 -1.41 -5.22 -33.62
N LYS A 19 -2.20 -6.29 -33.76
CA LYS A 19 -3.66 -6.21 -33.85
C LYS A 19 -4.32 -5.61 -32.61
N GLN A 20 -3.67 -5.67 -31.44
CA GLN A 20 -4.19 -5.03 -30.22
C GLN A 20 -4.04 -3.50 -30.21
N ILE A 21 -3.18 -2.92 -31.06
CA ILE A 21 -2.81 -1.51 -30.98
C ILE A 21 -3.89 -0.63 -31.60
N GLN A 22 -4.37 0.35 -30.83
CA GLN A 22 -5.33 1.33 -31.33
C GLN A 22 -4.71 2.15 -32.50
N GLY A 23 -5.36 2.11 -33.66
CA GLY A 23 -4.88 2.78 -34.89
C GLY A 23 -4.31 1.82 -35.92
N VAL A 24 -4.02 0.56 -35.56
CA VAL A 24 -3.81 -0.52 -36.52
C VAL A 24 -5.16 -0.93 -37.11
N LEU A 25 -5.27 -0.91 -38.43
CA LEU A 25 -6.50 -1.13 -39.18
C LEU A 25 -6.61 -2.57 -39.70
N ASN A 26 -5.48 -3.14 -40.15
CA ASN A 26 -5.40 -4.50 -40.66
C ASN A 26 -4.01 -5.09 -40.44
N THR A 27 -3.95 -6.42 -40.29
CA THR A 27 -2.73 -7.20 -40.25
C THR A 27 -2.83 -8.38 -41.21
N GLU A 28 -1.72 -8.77 -41.82
CA GLU A 28 -1.61 -9.95 -42.68
C GLU A 28 -0.23 -10.59 -42.50
N VAL A 29 -0.15 -11.91 -42.34
CA VAL A 29 1.12 -12.63 -42.21
C VAL A 29 1.59 -13.19 -43.55
N GLY A 30 2.91 -13.18 -43.76
CA GLY A 30 3.51 -13.67 -44.99
C GLY A 30 5.03 -13.71 -44.96
N PHE A 31 5.61 -13.79 -46.15
CA PHE A 31 7.02 -14.00 -46.39
C PHE A 31 7.61 -12.82 -47.15
N ALA A 32 8.55 -12.09 -46.54
CA ALA A 32 9.17 -10.92 -47.16
C ALA A 32 10.62 -11.17 -47.61
N ASN A 33 11.02 -10.51 -48.69
CA ASN A 33 12.40 -10.32 -49.16
C ASN A 33 13.20 -11.61 -49.46
N GLY A 34 12.56 -12.61 -50.07
CA GLY A 34 13.21 -13.85 -50.51
C GLY A 34 13.56 -13.89 -52.00
N ASN A 35 14.14 -15.01 -52.42
CA ASN A 35 14.79 -15.18 -53.73
C ASN A 35 14.02 -16.10 -54.71
N THR A 36 12.84 -16.59 -54.32
CA THR A 36 11.98 -17.46 -55.14
C THR A 36 10.59 -16.86 -55.26
N GLU A 37 9.82 -17.20 -56.28
CA GLU A 37 8.45 -16.68 -56.43
C GLU A 37 7.43 -17.60 -55.74
N ASN A 38 6.39 -17.02 -55.12
CA ASN A 38 5.25 -17.73 -54.49
C ASN A 38 5.67 -18.89 -53.55
N PRO A 39 6.50 -18.64 -52.53
CA PRO A 39 6.98 -19.68 -51.64
C PRO A 39 5.84 -20.27 -50.79
N THR A 40 5.91 -21.57 -50.52
CA THR A 40 5.08 -22.22 -49.48
C THR A 40 5.76 -22.14 -48.11
N TYR A 41 4.98 -22.21 -47.02
CA TYR A 41 5.55 -22.24 -45.67
C TYR A 41 6.61 -23.34 -45.50
N LYS A 42 6.38 -24.51 -46.11
CA LYS A 42 7.33 -25.64 -46.08
C LYS A 42 8.66 -25.32 -46.73
N GLU A 43 8.65 -24.57 -47.84
CA GLU A 43 9.88 -24.15 -48.52
C GLU A 43 10.61 -23.09 -47.71
N VAL A 44 9.89 -22.13 -47.11
CA VAL A 44 10.48 -21.11 -46.22
C VAL A 44 11.10 -21.74 -44.98
N TYR A 45 10.48 -22.78 -44.42
CA TYR A 45 10.99 -23.49 -43.25
C TYR A 45 12.36 -24.16 -43.47
N THR A 46 12.78 -24.35 -44.73
CA THR A 46 14.12 -24.87 -45.05
C THR A 46 15.26 -23.87 -44.84
N ASP A 47 14.95 -22.59 -44.62
CA ASP A 47 15.91 -21.47 -44.58
C ASP A 47 16.70 -21.25 -45.89
N GLN A 48 16.32 -21.89 -47.00
CA GLN A 48 17.03 -21.77 -48.29
C GLN A 48 16.46 -20.67 -49.20
N THR A 49 15.24 -20.20 -48.93
CA THR A 49 14.52 -19.27 -49.82
C THR A 49 14.88 -17.81 -49.56
N GLY A 50 15.51 -17.50 -48.42
CA GLY A 50 15.86 -16.14 -48.02
C GLY A 50 14.70 -15.31 -47.45
N TYR A 51 13.49 -15.87 -47.38
CA TYR A 51 12.33 -15.17 -46.85
C TYR A 51 12.39 -14.97 -45.32
N ALA A 52 11.85 -13.86 -44.83
CA ALA A 52 11.53 -13.66 -43.41
C ALA A 52 10.03 -13.83 -43.18
N GLU A 53 9.65 -14.50 -42.09
CA GLU A 53 8.30 -14.42 -41.54
C GLU A 53 8.00 -12.97 -41.12
N THR A 54 6.94 -12.40 -41.68
CA THR A 54 6.70 -10.96 -41.64
C THR A 54 5.22 -10.67 -41.49
N VAL A 55 4.90 -9.65 -40.69
CA VAL A 55 3.55 -9.09 -40.57
C VAL A 55 3.47 -7.82 -41.40
N HIS A 56 2.55 -7.77 -42.35
CA HIS A 56 2.11 -6.56 -43.01
C HIS A 56 1.13 -5.83 -42.09
N VAL A 57 1.44 -4.59 -41.72
CA VAL A 57 0.64 -3.77 -40.81
C VAL A 57 0.13 -2.55 -41.56
N VAL A 58 -1.19 -2.44 -41.68
CA VAL A 58 -1.88 -1.25 -42.22
C VAL A 58 -2.39 -0.42 -41.05
N TYR A 59 -2.08 0.86 -41.02
CA TYR A 59 -2.42 1.75 -39.89
C TYR A 59 -2.90 3.13 -40.33
N ASP A 60 -3.66 3.78 -39.44
CA ASP A 60 -4.06 5.17 -39.57
C ASP A 60 -3.01 6.08 -38.91
N GLU A 61 -2.21 6.75 -39.75
CA GLU A 61 -1.15 7.67 -39.31
C GLU A 61 -1.67 8.90 -38.54
N THR A 62 -2.98 9.14 -38.54
CA THR A 62 -3.61 10.20 -37.73
C THR A 62 -3.93 9.76 -36.30
N VAL A 63 -3.92 8.45 -36.05
CA VAL A 63 -4.21 7.84 -34.74
C VAL A 63 -2.95 7.26 -34.11
N VAL A 64 -2.06 6.67 -34.92
CA VAL A 64 -0.80 6.06 -34.47
C VAL A 64 0.33 6.33 -35.47
N SER A 65 1.47 6.83 -35.01
CA SER A 65 2.63 7.13 -35.86
C SER A 65 3.48 5.90 -36.16
N LEU A 66 4.24 5.98 -37.25
CA LEU A 66 5.27 4.99 -37.57
C LEU A 66 6.31 4.87 -36.45
N GLU A 67 6.71 5.98 -35.83
CA GLU A 67 7.66 5.99 -34.73
C GLU A 67 7.14 5.19 -33.53
N PHE A 68 5.86 5.37 -33.18
CA PHE A 68 5.22 4.58 -32.13
C PHE A 68 5.20 3.09 -32.47
N LEU A 69 4.77 2.72 -33.69
CA LEU A 69 4.72 1.32 -34.11
C LEU A 69 6.09 0.65 -34.10
N LEU A 70 7.15 1.36 -34.50
CA LEU A 70 8.51 0.85 -34.43
C LEU A 70 8.98 0.71 -32.97
N ASN A 71 8.65 1.65 -32.09
CA ASN A 71 8.95 1.49 -30.67
C ASN A 71 8.20 0.31 -30.02
N MET A 72 6.96 0.05 -30.44
CA MET A 72 6.22 -1.14 -30.04
C MET A 72 6.87 -2.41 -30.61
N PHE A 73 7.33 -2.39 -31.86
CA PHE A 73 8.08 -3.48 -32.47
C PHE A 73 9.33 -3.84 -31.65
N PHE A 74 10.17 -2.86 -31.34
CA PHE A 74 11.39 -3.05 -30.53
C PHE A 74 11.11 -3.52 -29.09
N LYS A 75 9.88 -3.35 -28.57
CA LYS A 75 9.45 -3.95 -27.29
C LYS A 75 9.09 -5.43 -27.40
N ALA A 76 8.67 -5.88 -28.58
CA ALA A 76 8.23 -7.25 -28.82
C ALA A 76 9.39 -8.18 -29.23
N ILE A 77 10.57 -7.64 -29.56
CA ILE A 77 11.70 -8.43 -30.05
C ILE A 77 12.94 -8.29 -29.17
N ASP A 78 13.84 -9.27 -29.27
CA ASP A 78 15.26 -9.11 -28.93
C ASP A 78 16.01 -8.49 -30.14
N PRO A 79 16.46 -7.22 -30.06
CA PRO A 79 17.01 -6.50 -31.21
C PRO A 79 18.45 -6.87 -31.58
N ILE A 80 19.15 -7.64 -30.75
CA ILE A 80 20.54 -8.07 -31.00
C ILE A 80 20.62 -9.55 -31.39
N SER A 81 19.51 -10.28 -31.28
CA SER A 81 19.41 -11.68 -31.65
C SER A 81 19.39 -11.86 -33.17
N LEU A 82 20.38 -12.59 -33.69
CA LEU A 82 20.50 -12.91 -35.11
C LEU A 82 19.75 -14.21 -35.44
N ASN A 83 18.82 -14.15 -36.41
CA ASN A 83 18.08 -15.32 -36.92
C ASN A 83 17.36 -16.13 -35.82
N LYS A 84 16.90 -15.46 -34.77
CA LYS A 84 16.24 -16.10 -33.63
C LYS A 84 15.37 -15.13 -32.85
N GLN A 85 14.22 -15.59 -32.35
CA GLN A 85 13.41 -14.92 -31.32
C GLN A 85 12.80 -15.96 -30.39
N GLY A 86 13.06 -15.88 -29.08
CA GLY A 86 12.60 -16.89 -28.13
C GLY A 86 13.10 -18.30 -28.47
N HIS A 87 12.16 -19.24 -28.64
CA HIS A 87 12.48 -20.62 -29.07
C HIS A 87 12.47 -20.80 -30.59
N ASP A 88 12.16 -19.75 -31.36
CA ASP A 88 12.11 -19.79 -32.82
C ASP A 88 13.48 -19.52 -33.41
N GLU A 89 14.06 -20.50 -34.11
CA GLU A 89 15.42 -20.44 -34.68
C GLU A 89 15.43 -20.69 -36.18
N GLY A 90 16.15 -19.84 -36.91
CA GLY A 90 16.31 -19.91 -38.36
C GLY A 90 16.29 -18.55 -39.04
N THR A 91 16.83 -18.48 -40.25
CA THR A 91 16.89 -17.21 -41.02
C THR A 91 15.51 -16.62 -41.28
N ARG A 92 14.48 -17.47 -41.34
CA ARG A 92 13.07 -17.06 -41.43
C ARG A 92 12.56 -16.27 -40.22
N TYR A 93 13.11 -16.50 -39.03
CA TYR A 93 12.75 -15.80 -37.79
C TYR A 93 13.65 -14.61 -37.47
N ARG A 94 14.48 -14.18 -38.42
CA ARG A 94 15.26 -12.95 -38.27
C ARG A 94 14.33 -11.75 -38.13
N THR A 95 14.85 -10.72 -37.49
CA THR A 95 14.11 -9.48 -37.28
C THR A 95 14.36 -8.49 -38.41
N GLY A 96 13.32 -7.74 -38.81
CA GLY A 96 13.44 -6.81 -39.92
C GLY A 96 12.31 -5.79 -40.00
N VAL A 97 12.66 -4.59 -40.43
CA VAL A 97 11.73 -3.50 -40.75
C VAL A 97 11.86 -3.22 -42.24
N TYR A 98 10.82 -3.56 -43.00
CA TYR A 98 10.80 -3.38 -44.45
C TYR A 98 9.84 -2.25 -44.84
N TYR A 99 10.41 -1.18 -45.39
CA TYR A 99 9.67 0.02 -45.76
C TYR A 99 9.22 -0.01 -47.22
N VAL A 100 8.08 0.61 -47.49
CA VAL A 100 7.46 0.66 -48.82
C VAL A 100 7.82 1.96 -49.53
N THR A 101 7.90 3.06 -48.77
CA THR A 101 8.16 4.40 -49.31
C THR A 101 9.38 5.04 -48.63
N GLU A 102 10.18 5.76 -49.41
CA GLU A 102 11.44 6.36 -48.94
C GLU A 102 11.24 7.43 -47.84
N ASP A 103 10.05 8.03 -47.72
CA ASP A 103 9.74 8.98 -46.64
C ASP A 103 9.62 8.33 -45.25
N GLN A 104 9.51 7.01 -45.18
CA GLN A 104 9.54 6.24 -43.92
C GLN A 104 10.97 6.10 -43.38
N LEU A 105 11.98 6.10 -44.27
CA LEU A 105 13.36 5.80 -43.94
C LEU A 105 13.97 6.77 -42.92
N PRO A 106 13.74 8.10 -42.96
CA PRO A 106 14.19 9.01 -41.91
C PRO A 106 13.64 8.68 -40.51
N ILE A 107 12.37 8.29 -40.41
CA ILE A 107 11.72 7.92 -39.14
C ILE A 107 12.29 6.59 -38.65
N ILE A 108 12.44 5.62 -39.54
CA ILE A 108 13.06 4.32 -39.21
C ILE A 108 14.51 4.53 -38.75
N ASN A 109 15.30 5.35 -39.44
CA ASN A 109 16.67 5.67 -39.06
C ASN A 109 16.73 6.33 -37.68
N LYS A 110 15.82 7.26 -37.39
CA LYS A 110 15.70 7.90 -36.09
C LYS A 110 15.49 6.86 -34.98
N VAL A 111 14.46 6.01 -35.11
CA VAL A 111 14.16 4.97 -34.10
C VAL A 111 15.32 3.99 -33.96
N PHE A 112 15.92 3.53 -35.07
CA PHE A 112 17.09 2.64 -35.00
C PHE A 112 18.27 3.27 -34.27
N ASN A 113 18.54 4.56 -34.49
CA ASN A 113 19.61 5.25 -33.77
C ASN A 113 19.29 5.39 -32.27
N GLU A 114 18.05 5.70 -31.92
CA GLU A 114 17.58 5.77 -30.52
C GLU A 114 17.69 4.41 -29.82
N GLN A 115 17.28 3.33 -30.49
CA GLN A 115 17.40 1.97 -29.96
C GLN A 115 18.86 1.49 -29.89
N GLN A 116 19.70 1.84 -30.88
CA GLN A 116 21.11 1.47 -30.87
C GLN A 116 21.86 2.17 -29.72
N ALA A 117 21.51 3.42 -29.41
CA ALA A 117 22.06 4.13 -28.26
C ALA A 117 21.71 3.46 -26.92
N LEU A 118 20.68 2.60 -26.90
CA LEU A 118 20.28 1.79 -25.75
C LEU A 118 21.02 0.42 -25.67
N LEU A 119 21.91 0.12 -26.61
CA LEU A 119 22.54 -1.20 -26.72
C LEU A 119 24.07 -1.08 -26.87
N THR A 120 24.80 -2.00 -26.25
CA THR A 120 26.25 -2.12 -26.40
C THR A 120 26.63 -2.87 -27.68
N GLU A 121 25.81 -3.85 -28.06
CA GLU A 121 25.93 -4.67 -29.25
C GLU A 121 25.20 -4.01 -30.43
N PRO A 122 25.66 -4.23 -31.68
CA PRO A 122 24.97 -3.73 -32.86
C PRO A 122 23.61 -4.39 -33.02
N ILE A 123 22.60 -3.59 -33.39
CA ILE A 123 21.27 -4.09 -33.75
C ILE A 123 21.37 -5.07 -34.93
N ALA A 124 20.79 -6.26 -34.76
CA ALA A 124 20.70 -7.31 -35.79
C ALA A 124 19.47 -7.17 -36.70
N VAL A 125 18.52 -6.29 -36.34
CA VAL A 125 17.29 -6.03 -37.10
C VAL A 125 17.62 -5.46 -38.48
N GLU A 126 17.10 -6.09 -39.54
CA GLU A 126 17.23 -5.58 -40.90
C GLU A 126 16.50 -4.25 -41.07
N ARG A 127 17.08 -3.35 -41.88
CA ARG A 127 16.47 -2.08 -42.28
C ARG A 127 16.61 -1.92 -43.79
N LEU A 128 15.67 -2.46 -44.54
CA LEU A 128 15.75 -2.61 -46.00
C LEU A 128 14.44 -2.17 -46.66
N PRO A 129 14.45 -1.77 -47.95
CA PRO A 129 13.21 -1.62 -48.71
C PRO A 129 12.53 -2.99 -48.88
N LEU A 130 11.21 -3.00 -48.93
CA LEU A 130 10.46 -4.19 -49.32
C LEU A 130 10.68 -4.47 -50.81
N LYS A 131 11.13 -5.68 -51.14
CA LYS A 131 11.36 -6.17 -52.52
C LYS A 131 10.20 -7.02 -53.02
N ASN A 132 9.78 -7.98 -52.20
CA ASN A 132 8.64 -8.86 -52.46
C ASN A 132 8.00 -9.29 -51.13
N PHE A 133 6.70 -9.55 -51.18
CA PHE A 133 5.92 -10.11 -50.08
C PHE A 133 4.92 -11.10 -50.65
N TYR A 134 4.84 -12.29 -50.06
CA TYR A 134 3.87 -13.31 -50.42
C TYR A 134 3.07 -13.71 -49.17
N THR A 135 1.75 -13.60 -49.26
CA THR A 135 0.81 -14.00 -48.21
C THR A 135 1.03 -15.45 -47.81
N ALA A 136 1.13 -15.72 -46.50
CA ALA A 136 1.18 -17.09 -46.00
C ALA A 136 -0.21 -17.74 -46.08
N GLU A 137 -0.25 -19.07 -46.10
CA GLU A 137 -1.47 -19.85 -46.21
C GLU A 137 -2.52 -19.47 -45.15
N GLU A 138 -3.82 -19.55 -45.47
CA GLU A 138 -4.93 -19.06 -44.64
C GLU A 138 -4.94 -19.58 -43.18
N TYR A 139 -4.39 -20.77 -42.93
CA TYR A 139 -4.33 -21.31 -41.58
C TYR A 139 -3.32 -20.58 -40.67
N HIS A 140 -2.41 -19.78 -41.25
CA HIS A 140 -1.47 -18.94 -40.52
C HIS A 140 -2.03 -17.57 -40.14
N GLN A 141 -3.02 -17.06 -40.88
CA GLN A 141 -3.67 -15.77 -40.62
C GLN A 141 -4.48 -15.86 -39.33
N ASP A 142 -4.40 -14.85 -38.47
CA ASP A 142 -5.14 -14.78 -37.20
C ASP A 142 -4.96 -16.02 -36.31
N TYR A 143 -3.78 -16.64 -36.33
CA TYR A 143 -3.57 -17.96 -35.72
C TYR A 143 -3.91 -17.99 -34.22
N LEU A 144 -3.49 -16.99 -33.44
CA LEU A 144 -3.76 -16.93 -32.00
C LEU A 144 -5.20 -16.51 -31.66
N ASP A 145 -5.91 -15.86 -32.58
CA ASP A 145 -7.34 -15.62 -32.43
C ASP A 145 -8.13 -16.92 -32.65
N LYS A 146 -7.69 -17.71 -33.65
CA LYS A 146 -8.23 -19.04 -33.96
C LYS A 146 -7.83 -20.10 -32.91
N ASN A 147 -6.66 -19.93 -32.28
CA ASN A 147 -6.07 -20.85 -31.29
C ASN A 147 -5.54 -20.07 -30.07
N PRO A 148 -6.41 -19.70 -29.10
CA PRO A 148 -6.01 -18.85 -27.96
C PRO A 148 -4.90 -19.43 -27.07
N ASP A 149 -4.81 -20.76 -26.97
CA ASP A 149 -3.77 -21.49 -26.23
C ASP A 149 -2.61 -21.95 -27.14
N GLY A 150 -2.54 -21.42 -28.36
CA GLY A 150 -1.52 -21.73 -29.35
C GLY A 150 -0.13 -21.26 -28.93
N TYR A 151 0.90 -21.82 -29.57
CA TYR A 151 2.28 -21.44 -29.30
C TYR A 151 2.53 -19.96 -29.61
N CYS A 152 3.21 -19.27 -28.68
CA CYS A 152 3.67 -17.92 -28.87
C CYS A 152 4.96 -17.67 -28.09
N HIS A 153 5.95 -17.04 -28.73
CA HIS A 153 7.19 -16.62 -28.07
C HIS A 153 7.03 -15.30 -27.29
N LEU A 154 5.94 -14.57 -27.49
CA LEU A 154 5.63 -13.33 -26.78
C LEU A 154 4.84 -13.61 -25.48
N PRO A 155 5.22 -13.01 -24.33
CA PRO A 155 4.47 -13.15 -23.09
C PRO A 155 3.11 -12.44 -23.17
N THR A 156 2.08 -13.04 -22.56
CA THR A 156 0.69 -12.52 -22.54
C THR A 156 0.57 -11.07 -22.06
N ALA A 157 1.43 -10.65 -21.12
CA ALA A 157 1.45 -9.27 -20.60
C ALA A 157 1.74 -8.22 -21.69
N LEU A 158 2.47 -8.58 -22.75
CA LEU A 158 2.71 -7.66 -23.88
C LEU A 158 1.44 -7.41 -24.68
N PHE A 159 0.53 -8.37 -24.81
CA PHE A 159 -0.75 -8.17 -25.50
C PHE A 159 -1.66 -7.22 -24.73
N GLU A 160 -1.72 -7.33 -23.41
CA GLU A 160 -2.45 -6.39 -22.56
C GLU A 160 -1.85 -4.99 -22.63
N PHE A 161 -0.53 -4.89 -22.62
CA PHE A 161 0.17 -3.62 -22.80
C PHE A 161 -0.17 -2.98 -24.15
N ALA A 162 -0.09 -3.72 -25.26
CA ALA A 162 -0.42 -3.22 -26.59
C ALA A 162 -1.87 -2.72 -26.70
N ARG A 163 -2.81 -3.42 -26.06
CA ARG A 163 -4.23 -3.03 -26.01
C ARG A 163 -4.47 -1.71 -25.28
N GLN A 164 -3.65 -1.43 -24.26
CA GLN A 164 -3.76 -0.22 -23.44
C GLN A 164 -2.87 0.92 -23.92
N ALA A 165 -1.84 0.60 -24.72
CA ALA A 165 -0.88 1.56 -25.23
C ALA A 165 -1.60 2.51 -26.20
N LYS A 166 -1.63 3.79 -25.82
CA LYS A 166 -2.08 4.87 -26.69
C LYS A 166 -0.88 5.74 -27.00
N GLU A 167 -0.73 6.13 -28.26
CA GLU A 167 0.22 7.17 -28.61
C GLU A 167 -0.22 8.47 -27.94
N LYS A 168 0.43 8.79 -26.82
CA LYS A 168 0.32 10.10 -26.20
C LYS A 168 1.28 11.01 -26.96
N LEU A 169 0.74 12.07 -27.56
CA LEU A 169 1.51 13.19 -28.10
C LEU A 169 2.66 13.51 -27.14
N THR A 170 3.87 13.30 -27.62
CA THR A 170 5.14 13.12 -26.89
C THR A 170 5.43 14.21 -25.87
N VAL A 171 5.86 13.83 -24.66
CA VAL A 171 7.23 14.10 -24.19
C VAL A 171 7.73 12.88 -23.40
N CYS A 172 8.82 12.33 -23.93
CA CYS A 172 9.50 11.10 -23.57
C CYS A 172 9.96 11.01 -22.12
N PHE A 173 10.05 9.77 -21.62
CA PHE A 173 11.35 9.23 -21.24
C PHE A 173 11.32 7.69 -21.01
N LEU A 174 12.52 7.11 -21.08
CA LEU A 174 13.04 5.96 -20.31
C LEU A 174 12.88 4.55 -20.93
N LEU A 175 13.83 3.60 -20.85
CA LEU A 175 15.28 3.59 -20.60
C LEU A 175 15.77 2.13 -20.65
N MET A 176 17.08 1.98 -20.80
CA MET A 176 17.88 0.78 -20.57
C MET A 176 17.79 0.20 -19.13
N LEU A 177 18.08 -1.10 -18.99
CA LEU A 177 18.73 -1.85 -17.86
C LEU A 177 18.54 -3.35 -18.20
N MET A 178 19.56 -4.17 -18.43
CA MET A 178 20.37 -4.85 -17.41
C MET A 178 19.53 -5.59 -16.34
N THR A 179 19.76 -6.83 -15.91
CA THR A 179 20.91 -7.77 -15.98
C THR A 179 20.49 -9.07 -15.25
N ALA A 180 21.15 -10.21 -15.49
CA ALA A 180 21.13 -11.36 -14.58
C ALA A 180 22.57 -11.75 -14.18
N GLY A 181 22.84 -11.80 -12.88
CA GLY A 181 24.10 -12.24 -12.30
C GLY A 181 24.00 -12.25 -10.76
N SER A 182 23.86 -13.44 -10.21
CA SER A 182 23.56 -13.73 -8.81
C SER A 182 24.69 -13.38 -7.84
N TRP A 183 24.41 -12.58 -6.80
CA TRP A 183 25.21 -12.50 -5.58
C TRP A 183 24.28 -12.52 -4.36
N ALA A 184 24.25 -13.65 -3.64
CA ALA A 184 23.66 -13.72 -2.32
C ALA A 184 24.68 -13.20 -1.30
N GLN A 185 24.70 -11.89 -1.07
CA GLN A 185 25.40 -11.25 0.03
C GLN A 185 24.40 -10.42 0.84
N GLN A 186 24.48 -10.48 2.17
CA GLN A 186 23.71 -9.60 3.04
C GLN A 186 24.04 -8.14 2.67
N ALA A 187 23.02 -7.28 2.63
CA ALA A 187 23.05 -5.88 2.20
C ALA A 187 24.02 -4.99 3.02
N ILE A 188 25.32 -5.21 2.87
CA ILE A 188 26.40 -4.47 3.52
C ILE A 188 27.13 -3.56 2.52
N PHE A 189 27.06 -3.86 1.21
CA PHE A 189 27.85 -3.17 0.19
C PHE A 189 27.03 -2.39 -0.85
N ASP A 190 25.71 -2.53 -0.85
CA ASP A 190 24.81 -1.86 -1.80
C ASP A 190 24.00 -0.77 -1.06
N VAL A 191 24.72 0.21 -0.50
CA VAL A 191 24.10 1.36 0.16
C VAL A 191 23.72 2.33 -0.94
N ASN A 192 22.44 2.33 -1.31
CA ASN A 192 21.87 3.37 -2.13
C ASN A 192 22.06 4.71 -1.36
N ASN A 193 23.03 5.54 -1.78
CA ASN A 193 23.41 6.78 -1.09
C ASN A 193 22.35 7.91 -1.23
N LEU A 194 21.18 7.59 -1.75
CA LEU A 194 20.06 8.52 -1.82
C LEU A 194 19.53 8.80 -0.42
N THR A 195 19.34 10.09 -0.12
CA THR A 195 18.64 10.50 1.09
C THR A 195 17.18 10.72 0.73
N SER A 196 16.31 9.82 1.19
CA SER A 196 14.87 9.97 1.04
C SER A 196 14.13 9.37 2.22
N PRO A 197 13.12 10.06 2.78
CA PRO A 197 12.76 11.44 2.51
C PRO A 197 13.69 12.40 3.26
N GLN A 198 13.93 13.58 2.70
CA GLN A 198 14.68 14.66 3.36
C GLN A 198 13.70 15.73 3.85
N VAL A 199 13.62 15.93 5.16
CA VAL A 199 12.88 17.07 5.74
C VAL A 199 13.75 18.31 5.67
N ASN A 200 13.29 19.33 4.95
CA ASN A 200 14.01 20.59 4.75
C ASN A 200 13.80 21.55 5.93
N ALA A 201 14.66 22.57 6.05
CA ALA A 201 14.63 23.52 7.15
C ALA A 201 13.33 24.34 7.24
N ASP A 202 12.63 24.54 6.11
CA ASP A 202 11.35 25.24 6.05
C ASP A 202 10.14 24.34 6.38
N GLY A 203 10.36 23.03 6.54
CA GLY A 203 9.31 22.02 6.77
C GLY A 203 8.72 21.41 5.50
N SER A 204 9.21 21.77 4.31
CA SER A 204 8.94 20.98 3.09
C SER A 204 9.72 19.65 3.13
N VAL A 205 9.28 18.67 2.35
CA VAL A 205 9.91 17.35 2.32
C VAL A 205 10.22 16.96 0.89
N THR A 206 11.50 16.67 0.64
CA THR A 206 12.02 16.23 -0.64
C THR A 206 12.16 14.72 -0.65
N PHE A 207 11.54 14.09 -1.64
CA PHE A 207 11.62 12.66 -1.91
C PHE A 207 12.57 12.42 -3.06
N GLN A 208 13.33 11.33 -2.98
CA GLN A 208 14.23 10.89 -4.03
C GLN A 208 14.12 9.38 -4.26
N LEU A 209 14.06 8.98 -5.52
CA LEU A 209 13.95 7.59 -5.92
C LEU A 209 14.82 7.31 -7.14
N TYR A 210 15.73 6.35 -7.04
CA TYR A 210 16.42 5.80 -8.20
C TYR A 210 15.46 4.85 -8.94
N ALA A 211 14.93 5.29 -10.06
CA ALA A 211 14.06 4.51 -10.94
C ALA A 211 14.39 4.85 -12.40
N PRO A 212 15.59 4.47 -12.87
CA PRO A 212 16.13 4.82 -14.18
C PRO A 212 15.41 4.07 -15.30
N LYS A 213 14.24 3.48 -15.09
CA LYS A 213 13.40 2.90 -16.16
C LYS A 213 11.94 3.33 -16.08
N ALA A 214 11.58 4.03 -15.01
CA ALA A 214 10.21 4.44 -14.79
C ALA A 214 9.77 5.40 -15.89
N ILE A 215 8.53 5.33 -16.34
CA ILE A 215 7.93 6.33 -17.23
C ILE A 215 7.30 7.44 -16.39
N THR A 216 6.74 7.05 -15.24
CA THR A 216 6.12 7.95 -14.27
C THR A 216 6.53 7.57 -12.86
N ALA A 217 6.83 8.57 -12.03
CA ALA A 217 6.94 8.39 -10.60
C ALA A 217 6.18 9.51 -9.88
N SER A 218 5.44 9.12 -8.85
CA SER A 218 4.84 10.05 -7.90
C SER A 218 5.04 9.51 -6.49
N VAL A 219 4.96 10.39 -5.51
CA VAL A 219 4.91 10.03 -4.10
C VAL A 219 3.54 10.39 -3.56
N THR A 220 2.88 9.42 -2.94
CA THR A 220 1.54 9.58 -2.37
C THR A 220 1.61 9.33 -0.88
N GLY A 221 1.01 10.21 -0.10
CA GLY A 221 0.90 10.05 1.34
C GLY A 221 -0.24 10.87 1.93
N ASP A 222 -0.25 10.99 3.25
CA ASP A 222 -1.26 11.77 3.99
C ASP A 222 -1.20 13.29 3.67
N PHE A 223 -0.16 13.72 2.95
CA PHE A 223 0.03 15.09 2.42
C PHE A 223 -0.47 15.25 0.97
N GLY A 224 -1.09 14.21 0.39
CA GLY A 224 -1.54 14.19 -1.01
C GLY A 224 -0.58 13.50 -1.96
N VAL A 225 -0.72 13.78 -3.26
CA VAL A 225 0.12 13.24 -4.32
C VAL A 225 1.08 14.32 -4.79
N ILE A 226 2.37 13.99 -4.90
CA ILE A 226 3.39 14.84 -5.50
C ILE A 226 3.96 14.10 -6.69
N ASP A 227 3.75 14.67 -7.88
CA ASP A 227 4.41 14.19 -9.09
C ASP A 227 5.92 14.43 -8.99
N MET A 228 6.70 13.41 -9.29
CA MET A 228 8.16 13.50 -9.26
C MET A 228 8.67 13.78 -10.67
N LYS A 229 9.77 14.52 -10.75
CA LYS A 229 10.47 14.81 -12.00
C LYS A 229 11.74 14.00 -12.06
N GLU A 230 11.98 13.36 -13.20
CA GLU A 230 13.27 12.72 -13.44
C GLU A 230 14.38 13.78 -13.53
N GLY A 231 15.44 13.58 -12.75
CA GLY A 231 16.67 14.34 -12.78
C GLY A 231 17.79 13.57 -13.49
N LYS A 232 19.04 13.88 -13.16
CA LYS A 232 20.20 13.20 -13.77
C LYS A 232 20.33 11.77 -13.25
N GLY A 233 20.72 10.86 -14.14
CA GLY A 233 21.05 9.47 -13.79
C GLY A 233 19.86 8.64 -13.32
N GLY A 234 18.65 8.93 -13.79
CA GLY A 234 17.45 8.15 -13.44
C GLY A 234 16.94 8.34 -12.01
N ILE A 235 17.35 9.42 -11.35
CA ILE A 235 16.86 9.80 -10.02
C ILE A 235 15.64 10.69 -10.18
N TRP A 236 14.50 10.25 -9.68
CA TRP A 236 13.28 11.01 -9.60
C TRP A 236 13.25 11.83 -8.31
N SER A 237 12.77 13.07 -8.38
CA SER A 237 12.60 13.91 -7.19
C SER A 237 11.29 14.69 -7.21
N GLY A 238 10.65 14.78 -6.05
CA GLY A 238 9.48 15.61 -5.81
C GLY A 238 9.59 16.25 -4.44
N THR A 239 9.12 17.49 -4.29
CA THR A 239 9.13 18.19 -3.00
C THR A 239 7.72 18.66 -2.67
N THR A 240 7.28 18.40 -1.44
CA THR A 240 5.98 18.85 -0.97
C THR A 240 5.97 20.38 -0.78
N PRO A 241 4.79 21.01 -0.72
CA PRO A 241 4.65 22.25 0.02
C PRO A 241 5.15 22.11 1.47
N VAL A 242 5.34 23.23 2.17
CA VAL A 242 5.64 23.21 3.61
C VAL A 242 4.57 22.41 4.34
N LEU A 243 4.98 21.39 5.09
CA LEU A 243 4.09 20.54 5.85
C LEU A 243 3.95 21.05 7.29
N GLU A 244 2.79 20.78 7.88
CA GLU A 244 2.58 21.03 9.30
C GLU A 244 3.26 19.95 10.16
N PRO A 245 3.61 20.25 11.42
CA PRO A 245 4.19 19.24 12.30
C PRO A 245 3.24 18.05 12.48
N GLU A 246 3.69 16.87 12.06
CA GLU A 246 2.93 15.62 12.09
C GLU A 246 3.85 14.44 11.73
N MET A 247 3.36 13.21 11.94
CA MET A 247 3.93 12.01 11.34
C MET A 247 3.15 11.65 10.08
N TYR A 248 3.84 11.60 8.95
CA TYR A 248 3.26 11.31 7.65
C TYR A 248 3.61 9.89 7.22
N SER A 249 2.65 9.19 6.63
CA SER A 249 2.89 7.95 5.90
C SER A 249 2.91 8.21 4.40
N TYR A 250 3.70 7.43 3.66
CA TYR A 250 3.79 7.54 2.20
C TYR A 250 4.23 6.25 1.51
N LYS A 251 4.05 6.22 0.20
CA LYS A 251 4.60 5.26 -0.75
C LYS A 251 4.93 5.96 -2.06
N TYR A 252 5.81 5.36 -2.85
CA TYR A 252 5.94 5.71 -4.25
C TYR A 252 4.88 5.00 -5.08
N LYS A 253 4.48 5.63 -6.18
CA LYS A 253 3.75 5.01 -7.28
C LYS A 253 4.58 5.16 -8.55
N VAL A 254 5.18 4.06 -8.99
CA VAL A 254 6.08 3.98 -10.14
C VAL A 254 5.38 3.17 -11.23
N ASP A 255 5.11 3.78 -12.38
CA ASP A 255 4.39 3.14 -13.49
C ASP A 255 3.06 2.49 -13.07
N GLY A 256 2.35 3.16 -12.17
CA GLY A 256 1.07 2.70 -11.61
C GLY A 256 1.19 1.74 -10.41
N MET A 257 2.38 1.26 -10.09
CA MET A 257 2.63 0.28 -9.03
C MET A 257 3.08 0.94 -7.72
N ASP A 258 2.45 0.55 -6.61
CA ASP A 258 2.86 0.96 -5.27
C ASP A 258 4.22 0.35 -4.90
N GLN A 259 5.15 1.19 -4.43
CA GLN A 259 6.47 0.76 -3.95
C GLN A 259 6.82 1.48 -2.64
N LEU A 260 7.48 0.76 -1.73
CA LEU A 260 8.13 1.38 -0.57
C LEU A 260 9.38 2.15 -1.02
N ASP A 261 9.72 3.20 -0.30
CA ASP A 261 10.98 3.90 -0.43
C ASP A 261 12.14 2.99 0.02
N PRO A 262 13.00 2.55 -0.90
CA PRO A 262 14.13 1.68 -0.56
C PRO A 262 15.21 2.41 0.25
N SER A 263 15.21 3.75 0.26
CA SER A 263 16.17 4.58 0.98
C SER A 263 15.70 4.93 2.39
N ASN A 264 14.43 4.62 2.72
CA ASN A 264 13.85 4.87 4.03
C ASN A 264 13.58 3.58 4.79
N VAL A 265 14.44 3.28 5.77
CA VAL A 265 14.26 2.10 6.65
C VAL A 265 13.07 2.23 7.60
N TYR A 266 12.53 3.43 7.79
CA TYR A 266 11.40 3.69 8.67
C TYR A 266 10.08 3.35 7.98
N ARG A 267 9.44 2.29 8.45
CA ARG A 267 8.17 1.78 7.94
C ARG A 267 7.27 1.28 9.06
N CYS A 268 5.97 1.33 8.83
CA CYS A 268 4.97 0.74 9.71
C CYS A 268 4.13 -0.27 8.95
N ARG A 269 3.73 -1.35 9.65
CA ARG A 269 2.73 -2.29 9.17
C ARG A 269 1.36 -1.80 9.60
N ASP A 270 0.44 -1.64 8.66
CA ASP A 270 -0.97 -1.45 8.93
C ASP A 270 -1.76 -2.62 8.33
N ILE A 271 -2.29 -3.47 9.22
CA ILE A 271 -2.89 -4.75 8.87
C ILE A 271 -1.91 -5.61 8.06
N ALA A 272 -2.12 -5.73 6.74
CA ALA A 272 -1.34 -6.57 5.81
C ALA A 272 -0.43 -5.74 4.88
N SER A 273 -0.42 -4.42 5.02
CA SER A 273 0.32 -3.50 4.16
C SER A 273 1.41 -2.81 4.94
N PHE A 274 2.48 -2.42 4.24
CA PHE A 274 3.50 -1.52 4.77
C PHE A 274 3.40 -0.16 4.10
N THR A 275 3.74 0.89 4.86
CA THR A 275 4.01 2.24 4.36
C THR A 275 5.32 2.74 4.97
N ASN A 276 6.04 3.58 4.24
CA ASN A 276 7.14 4.34 4.82
C ASN A 276 6.58 5.51 5.62
N ILE A 277 7.38 6.01 6.57
CA ILE A 277 6.99 7.13 7.41
C ILE A 277 8.11 8.16 7.51
N PHE A 278 7.74 9.41 7.81
CA PHE A 278 8.65 10.45 8.28
C PHE A 278 7.92 11.38 9.25
N ILE A 279 8.67 12.19 9.97
CA ILE A 279 8.13 13.11 10.98
C ILE A 279 8.64 14.51 10.69
N VAL A 280 7.73 15.47 10.65
CA VAL A 280 8.03 16.90 10.55
C VAL A 280 7.82 17.52 11.92
N THR A 281 8.82 18.24 12.43
CA THR A 281 8.74 19.02 13.68
C THR A 281 9.29 20.41 13.45
N LYS A 282 8.67 21.43 14.06
CA LYS A 282 9.08 22.83 14.02
C LYS A 282 9.54 23.31 15.39
N THR A 283 8.89 22.86 16.47
CA THR A 283 9.14 23.32 17.84
C THR A 283 8.92 22.20 18.85
N GLN A 284 9.61 22.28 19.99
CA GLN A 284 9.37 21.37 21.10
C GLN A 284 7.91 21.44 21.57
N GLY A 285 7.29 20.27 21.74
CA GLY A 285 5.90 20.13 22.19
C GLY A 285 4.87 20.15 21.06
N ASP A 286 5.27 20.38 19.81
CA ASP A 286 4.38 20.16 18.66
C ASP A 286 4.13 18.66 18.40
N LYS A 287 3.19 18.35 17.49
CA LYS A 287 2.79 16.97 17.23
C LYS A 287 3.97 16.11 16.78
N GLY A 288 4.78 16.60 15.83
CA GLY A 288 5.95 15.86 15.34
C GLY A 288 6.98 15.59 16.44
N TRP A 289 7.23 16.60 17.29
CA TRP A 289 8.09 16.45 18.46
C TRP A 289 7.55 15.36 19.40
N LEU A 290 6.25 15.38 19.70
CA LEU A 290 5.61 14.39 20.58
C LEU A 290 5.70 12.94 20.03
N TYR A 291 5.76 12.76 18.72
CA TYR A 291 5.87 11.44 18.08
C TYR A 291 7.33 10.97 17.89
N SER A 292 8.28 11.89 18.06
CA SER A 292 9.71 11.69 17.91
C SER A 292 10.35 11.13 19.17
N VAL A 293 11.49 10.46 18.99
CA VAL A 293 12.36 10.06 20.11
C VAL A 293 13.22 11.27 20.47
N ASN A 294 12.95 11.89 21.62
CA ASN A 294 13.69 13.06 22.10
C ASN A 294 14.60 12.70 23.27
N LYS A 295 15.51 13.61 23.64
CA LYS A 295 16.40 13.46 24.80
C LYS A 295 15.64 13.64 26.12
N VAL A 296 14.83 12.65 26.47
CA VAL A 296 14.04 12.57 27.73
C VAL A 296 14.29 11.22 28.41
N ARG A 297 13.77 11.01 29.63
CA ARG A 297 13.79 9.67 30.23
C ARG A 297 12.72 8.82 29.54
N HIS A 298 13.08 7.59 29.18
CA HIS A 298 12.21 6.68 28.45
C HIS A 298 11.61 5.60 29.37
N GLY A 299 10.33 5.30 29.16
CA GLY A 299 9.66 4.13 29.72
C GLY A 299 10.07 2.83 29.02
N ASN A 300 9.72 1.70 29.64
CA ASN A 300 9.95 0.37 29.06
C ASN A 300 8.72 -0.09 28.29
N VAL A 301 8.91 -0.68 27.11
CA VAL A 301 7.85 -1.36 26.34
C VAL A 301 8.16 -2.86 26.34
N SER A 302 7.27 -3.65 26.94
CA SER A 302 7.43 -5.09 27.11
C SER A 302 6.33 -5.86 26.37
N LYS A 303 6.71 -6.92 25.64
CA LYS A 303 5.76 -7.90 25.10
C LYS A 303 5.57 -9.02 26.12
N VAL A 304 4.35 -9.23 26.60
CA VAL A 304 4.06 -10.06 27.78
C VAL A 304 3.00 -11.10 27.46
N TRP A 305 3.33 -12.37 27.70
CA TRP A 305 2.39 -13.48 27.61
C TRP A 305 1.63 -13.65 28.93
N TYR A 306 0.32 -13.87 28.85
CA TYR A 306 -0.56 -14.05 30.00
C TYR A 306 -1.61 -15.13 29.75
N PRO A 307 -1.98 -15.91 30.78
CA PRO A 307 -3.07 -16.87 30.66
C PRO A 307 -4.42 -16.13 30.58
N SER A 308 -5.26 -16.50 29.61
CA SER A 308 -6.66 -16.08 29.52
C SER A 308 -7.56 -17.29 29.76
N PRO A 309 -7.89 -17.62 31.03
CA PRO A 309 -8.80 -18.72 31.33
C PRO A 309 -10.17 -18.55 30.67
N THR A 310 -10.63 -17.32 30.45
CA THR A 310 -11.92 -17.06 29.76
C THR A 310 -11.88 -17.48 28.29
N LEU A 311 -10.75 -17.25 27.60
CA LEU A 311 -10.55 -17.66 26.20
C LEU A 311 -9.93 -19.06 26.05
N LYS A 312 -9.57 -19.71 27.17
CA LYS A 312 -8.93 -21.03 27.23
C LYS A 312 -7.61 -21.10 26.42
N THR A 313 -6.86 -20.01 26.43
CA THR A 313 -5.57 -19.90 25.71
C THR A 313 -4.61 -18.98 26.47
N THR A 314 -3.36 -18.91 26.01
CA THR A 314 -2.38 -17.91 26.47
C THR A 314 -2.24 -16.85 25.39
N ARG A 315 -2.33 -15.57 25.77
CA ARG A 315 -2.32 -14.44 24.84
C ARG A 315 -1.18 -13.49 25.13
N ARG A 316 -0.86 -12.64 24.17
CA ARG A 316 0.17 -11.61 24.27
C ARG A 316 -0.45 -10.22 24.32
N MET A 317 0.16 -9.36 25.12
CA MET A 317 -0.13 -7.93 25.17
C MET A 317 1.16 -7.13 25.22
N THR A 318 1.10 -5.88 24.79
CA THR A 318 2.20 -4.93 24.94
C THR A 318 1.93 -4.04 26.14
N ILE A 319 2.92 -3.87 27.01
CA ILE A 319 2.80 -3.01 28.21
C ILE A 319 3.90 -1.96 28.19
N TYR A 320 3.49 -0.70 28.31
CA TYR A 320 4.39 0.42 28.61
C TYR A 320 4.40 0.69 30.12
N THR A 321 5.59 0.76 30.72
CA THR A 321 5.79 1.28 32.08
C THR A 321 6.55 2.61 32.01
N PRO A 322 6.15 3.63 32.80
CA PRO A 322 6.71 4.96 32.66
C PRO A 322 8.17 5.00 33.15
N ALA A 323 8.96 5.96 32.66
CA ALA A 323 10.30 6.18 33.16
C ALA A 323 10.34 6.31 34.70
N GLY A 324 11.24 5.56 35.36
CA GLY A 324 11.30 5.48 36.83
C GLY A 324 10.32 4.48 37.45
N TYR A 325 9.71 3.60 36.65
CA TYR A 325 8.88 2.51 37.16
C TYR A 325 9.64 1.66 38.19
N GLU A 326 10.92 1.40 37.94
CA GLU A 326 11.84 0.57 38.72
C GLU A 326 12.09 1.12 40.14
N ASP A 327 11.81 2.41 40.37
CA ASP A 327 11.95 3.09 41.67
C ASP A 327 10.92 2.62 42.73
N GLY A 328 10.08 1.63 42.40
CA GLY A 328 9.19 0.95 43.36
C GLY A 328 7.82 1.60 43.60
N ARG A 329 7.49 2.69 42.89
CA ARG A 329 6.18 3.36 43.02
C ARG A 329 5.03 2.55 42.39
N ARG A 330 3.81 2.84 42.83
CA ARG A 330 2.56 2.35 42.22
C ARG A 330 1.97 3.38 41.27
N TYR A 331 1.38 2.92 40.17
CA TYR A 331 0.94 3.77 39.06
C TYR A 331 -0.53 3.52 38.68
N PRO A 332 -1.26 4.54 38.22
CA PRO A 332 -2.54 4.33 37.55
C PRO A 332 -2.34 3.60 36.21
N VAL A 333 -3.43 3.03 35.67
CA VAL A 333 -3.40 2.18 34.47
C VAL A 333 -4.37 2.70 33.40
N LEU A 334 -3.85 2.89 32.19
CA LEU A 334 -4.64 3.12 30.98
C LEU A 334 -4.66 1.84 30.13
N TYR A 335 -5.85 1.35 29.79
CA TYR A 335 -6.02 0.31 28.79
C TYR A 335 -6.33 0.94 27.43
N LEU A 336 -5.52 0.64 26.42
CA LEU A 336 -5.50 1.31 25.13
C LEU A 336 -5.72 0.29 24.00
N LEU A 337 -6.91 0.30 23.40
CA LEU A 337 -7.38 -0.75 22.49
C LEU A 337 -7.26 -0.32 21.02
N HIS A 338 -6.75 -1.21 20.17
CA HIS A 338 -6.60 -0.98 18.72
C HIS A 338 -7.91 -1.25 17.94
N GLY A 339 -7.94 -0.87 16.67
CA GLY A 339 -9.08 -1.09 15.77
C GLY A 339 -9.06 -2.44 15.06
N ALA A 340 -10.06 -2.66 14.20
CA ALA A 340 -10.14 -3.87 13.38
C ALA A 340 -8.90 -4.03 12.48
N GLY A 341 -8.43 -5.26 12.31
CA GLY A 341 -7.20 -5.62 11.60
C GLY A 341 -5.89 -5.29 12.34
N GLY A 342 -5.94 -4.50 13.41
CA GLY A 342 -4.80 -4.27 14.30
C GLY A 342 -4.54 -5.44 15.26
N ASP A 343 -3.51 -5.27 16.08
CA ASP A 343 -3.05 -6.20 17.11
C ASP A 343 -2.31 -5.43 18.23
N GLU A 344 -1.74 -6.14 19.19
CA GLU A 344 -1.08 -5.56 20.36
C GLU A 344 0.15 -4.68 20.04
N GLU A 345 0.63 -4.65 18.79
CA GLU A 345 1.78 -3.84 18.38
C GLU A 345 1.37 -2.49 17.76
N ALA A 346 0.11 -2.35 17.34
CA ALA A 346 -0.37 -1.23 16.53
C ALA A 346 -0.17 0.14 17.22
N TRP A 347 -0.50 0.25 18.51
CA TRP A 347 -0.37 1.50 19.25
C TRP A 347 1.08 1.92 19.50
N THR A 348 2.02 0.97 19.59
CA THR A 348 3.45 1.29 19.75
C THR A 348 4.12 1.68 18.43
N THR A 349 3.60 1.17 17.31
CA THR A 349 4.16 1.40 15.97
C THR A 349 3.47 2.58 15.29
N LEU A 350 2.24 2.39 14.82
CA LEU A 350 1.42 3.40 14.13
C LEU A 350 0.98 4.53 15.08
N GLY A 351 0.66 4.16 16.32
CA GLY A 351 0.15 5.08 17.34
C GLY A 351 1.22 5.85 18.11
N ARG A 352 2.50 5.49 18.00
CA ARG A 352 3.64 6.15 18.70
C ARG A 352 3.40 6.36 20.20
N ALA A 353 2.65 5.45 20.84
CA ALA A 353 2.15 5.65 22.20
C ALA A 353 3.29 5.84 23.21
N ALA A 354 4.39 5.09 23.09
CA ALA A 354 5.55 5.22 23.97
C ALA A 354 6.19 6.61 23.87
N GLN A 355 6.43 7.11 22.65
CA GLN A 355 7.04 8.42 22.43
C GLN A 355 6.13 9.54 22.93
N ILE A 356 4.83 9.47 22.65
CA ILE A 356 3.85 10.44 23.14
C ILE A 356 3.88 10.51 24.66
N LEU A 357 3.86 9.36 25.34
CA LEU A 357 3.83 9.31 26.80
C LEU A 357 5.15 9.75 27.43
N ASP A 358 6.30 9.31 26.91
CA ASP A 358 7.62 9.75 27.38
C ASP A 358 7.73 11.27 27.35
N ASN A 359 7.41 11.85 26.19
CA ASN A 359 7.52 13.28 25.96
C ASN A 359 6.55 14.09 26.85
N LEU A 360 5.29 13.66 26.95
CA LEU A 360 4.30 14.35 27.80
C LEU A 360 4.58 14.19 29.30
N ILE A 361 5.13 13.05 29.73
CA ILE A 361 5.56 12.83 31.13
C ILE A 361 6.76 13.73 31.45
N ALA A 362 7.73 13.82 30.53
CA ALA A 362 8.89 14.69 30.69
C ALA A 362 8.52 16.17 30.76
N GLU A 363 7.49 16.59 30.02
CA GLU A 363 6.91 17.95 30.12
C GLU A 363 6.00 18.15 31.34
N GLY A 364 5.75 17.11 32.15
CA GLY A 364 4.85 17.19 33.31
C GLY A 364 3.37 17.35 32.95
N LYS A 365 2.99 17.18 31.68
CA LYS A 365 1.60 17.32 31.19
C LYS A 365 0.75 16.08 31.48
N VAL A 366 1.40 14.92 31.60
CA VAL A 366 0.77 13.63 31.87
C VAL A 366 1.33 13.03 33.17
N LYS A 367 0.45 12.52 34.04
CA LYS A 367 0.88 11.74 35.21
C LYS A 367 1.52 10.43 34.73
N PRO A 368 2.69 10.03 35.26
CA PRO A 368 3.25 8.70 34.98
C PRO A 368 2.22 7.60 35.19
N MET A 369 2.04 6.74 34.19
CA MET A 369 1.02 5.68 34.19
C MET A 369 1.53 4.45 33.45
N ILE A 370 1.00 3.28 33.83
CA ILE A 370 1.15 2.05 33.04
C ILE A 370 0.15 2.09 31.89
N VAL A 371 0.56 1.71 30.69
CA VAL A 371 -0.36 1.59 29.54
C VAL A 371 -0.34 0.16 29.01
N VAL A 372 -1.52 -0.46 28.96
CA VAL A 372 -1.73 -1.84 28.53
C VAL A 372 -2.41 -1.84 27.17
N MET A 373 -1.75 -2.44 26.19
CA MET A 373 -2.20 -2.55 24.79
C MET A 373 -2.40 -4.04 24.46
N PRO A 374 -3.58 -4.61 24.74
CA PRO A 374 -3.87 -6.01 24.46
C PRO A 374 -4.24 -6.23 23.00
N ASN A 375 -4.19 -7.49 22.55
CA ASN A 375 -4.77 -7.89 21.28
C ASN A 375 -6.32 -8.00 21.43
N GLY A 376 -7.04 -7.15 20.71
CA GLY A 376 -8.50 -7.07 20.70
C GLY A 376 -9.20 -8.19 19.92
N ASN A 377 -8.46 -9.02 19.19
CA ASN A 377 -9.03 -10.14 18.42
C ASN A 377 -9.04 -11.41 19.28
N ALA A 378 -10.18 -11.77 19.89
CA ALA A 378 -10.30 -12.93 20.79
C ALA A 378 -9.90 -14.29 20.18
N ASN A 379 -9.83 -14.39 18.85
CA ASN A 379 -9.38 -15.57 18.11
C ASN A 379 -7.88 -15.56 17.75
N SER A 380 -7.14 -14.54 18.18
CA SER A 380 -5.71 -14.40 17.93
C SER A 380 -4.95 -14.31 19.25
N ASP A 381 -3.94 -15.16 19.45
CA ASP A 381 -3.14 -15.11 20.69
C ASP A 381 -2.11 -13.98 20.66
N ALA A 382 -1.56 -13.63 19.49
CA ALA A 382 -0.61 -12.54 19.30
C ALA A 382 -0.65 -12.00 17.86
N ALA A 383 0.14 -10.96 17.59
CA ALA A 383 0.38 -10.41 16.26
C ALA A 383 0.88 -11.49 15.26
N PRO A 384 0.73 -11.27 13.93
CA PRO A 384 1.23 -12.21 12.92
C PRO A 384 2.72 -12.51 13.07
N GLY A 385 3.11 -13.79 12.96
CA GLY A 385 4.50 -14.24 13.13
C GLY A 385 4.95 -14.44 14.58
N GLU A 386 4.09 -14.15 15.56
CA GLU A 386 4.49 -14.06 16.97
C GLU A 386 3.79 -15.10 17.86
N TRP A 387 3.22 -16.15 17.26
CA TRP A 387 2.56 -17.29 17.92
C TRP A 387 2.52 -18.50 16.99
N GLU A 388 1.95 -19.62 17.45
CA GLU A 388 2.02 -20.93 16.76
C GLU A 388 1.41 -20.95 15.35
N LYS A 389 0.55 -19.98 14.98
CA LYS A 389 0.01 -19.84 13.62
C LYS A 389 1.04 -19.33 12.61
N GLY A 390 2.19 -18.85 13.06
CA GLY A 390 3.32 -18.48 12.22
C GLY A 390 3.04 -17.28 11.31
N MET A 391 3.65 -17.32 10.12
CA MET A 391 3.66 -16.23 9.14
C MET A 391 2.42 -16.28 8.22
N TYR A 392 1.30 -15.74 8.67
CA TYR A 392 0.06 -15.61 7.88
C TYR A 392 -0.20 -14.16 7.46
N LYS A 393 -1.03 -13.98 6.42
CA LYS A 393 -1.50 -12.65 6.01
C LYS A 393 -2.66 -12.21 6.93
N PRO A 394 -2.52 -11.14 7.74
CA PRO A 394 -3.61 -10.65 8.57
C PRO A 394 -4.73 -10.07 7.70
N SER A 395 -5.94 -9.99 8.27
CA SER A 395 -7.11 -9.40 7.62
C SER A 395 -7.78 -8.39 8.56
N PHE A 396 -8.71 -7.60 8.03
CA PHE A 396 -9.53 -6.69 8.82
C PHE A 396 -10.31 -7.40 9.95
N MET A 397 -10.68 -8.67 9.75
CA MET A 397 -11.38 -9.49 10.74
C MET A 397 -10.43 -10.29 11.66
N GLY A 398 -9.13 -9.97 11.65
CA GLY A 398 -8.09 -10.74 12.31
C GLY A 398 -7.74 -12.04 11.56
N HIS A 399 -7.16 -13.02 12.26
CA HIS A 399 -6.89 -14.35 11.72
C HIS A 399 -7.99 -15.32 12.16
N ALA A 400 -8.94 -15.62 11.28
CA ALA A 400 -10.06 -16.49 11.60
C ALA A 400 -9.67 -17.97 11.47
N THR A 401 -9.09 -18.54 12.53
CA THR A 401 -8.86 -20.00 12.59
C THR A 401 -10.05 -20.75 13.18
N SER A 402 -10.86 -20.07 14.00
CA SER A 402 -12.09 -20.58 14.63
C SER A 402 -12.85 -19.44 15.34
N LYS A 403 -14.14 -19.66 15.63
CA LYS A 403 -14.93 -18.74 16.47
C LYS A 403 -14.38 -18.79 17.91
N PRO A 404 -14.11 -17.66 18.57
CA PRO A 404 -13.60 -17.66 19.93
C PRO A 404 -14.65 -18.21 20.91
N VAL A 405 -14.18 -18.85 21.99
CA VAL A 405 -15.05 -19.46 23.02
C VAL A 405 -15.76 -18.45 23.93
N ALA A 406 -15.30 -17.19 23.91
CA ALA A 406 -15.89 -16.05 24.61
C ALA A 406 -15.55 -14.75 23.84
N SER A 407 -16.27 -13.66 24.13
CA SER A 407 -15.97 -12.35 23.55
C SER A 407 -14.71 -11.71 24.14
N THR A 408 -14.17 -10.71 23.43
CA THR A 408 -13.05 -9.88 23.94
C THR A 408 -13.46 -9.15 25.23
N GLU A 409 -14.71 -8.67 25.30
CA GLU A 409 -15.29 -7.98 26.44
C GLU A 409 -15.31 -8.86 27.70
N GLU A 410 -15.82 -10.09 27.58
CA GLU A 410 -15.91 -11.03 28.71
C GLU A 410 -14.53 -11.48 29.20
N ALA A 411 -13.59 -11.64 28.27
CA ALA A 411 -12.21 -12.04 28.56
C ALA A 411 -11.36 -10.90 29.17
N PHE A 412 -11.83 -9.65 29.12
CA PHE A 412 -11.07 -8.49 29.56
C PHE A 412 -10.69 -8.54 31.05
N LYS A 413 -11.49 -9.24 31.86
CA LYS A 413 -11.19 -9.49 33.28
C LYS A 413 -9.87 -10.20 33.52
N ASP A 414 -9.45 -11.06 32.60
CA ASP A 414 -8.21 -11.82 32.70
C ASP A 414 -7.01 -10.86 32.60
N ILE A 415 -7.10 -9.86 31.71
CA ILE A 415 -6.09 -8.82 31.52
C ILE A 415 -5.96 -7.96 32.78
N VAL A 416 -7.09 -7.44 33.30
CA VAL A 416 -7.07 -6.59 34.50
C VAL A 416 -6.48 -7.34 35.69
N SER A 417 -6.91 -8.59 35.89
CA SER A 417 -6.43 -9.45 36.98
C SER A 417 -4.94 -9.73 36.87
N TYR A 418 -4.43 -10.01 35.66
CA TYR A 418 -3.01 -10.23 35.44
C TYR A 418 -2.21 -8.95 35.73
N VAL A 419 -2.63 -7.81 35.17
CA VAL A 419 -1.91 -6.54 35.31
C VAL A 419 -1.84 -6.10 36.78
N ASP A 420 -2.95 -6.16 37.53
CA ASP A 420 -2.96 -5.79 38.95
C ASP A 420 -2.14 -6.74 39.84
N LYS A 421 -1.98 -8.00 39.43
CA LYS A 421 -1.17 -9.00 40.15
C LYS A 421 0.33 -8.87 39.86
N HIS A 422 0.70 -8.57 38.62
CA HIS A 422 2.09 -8.62 38.14
C HIS A 422 2.77 -7.25 38.04
N TYR A 423 2.02 -6.16 38.08
CA TYR A 423 2.54 -4.80 38.03
C TYR A 423 2.17 -4.00 39.29
N ARG A 424 2.94 -2.95 39.58
CA ARG A 424 2.69 -2.04 40.71
C ARG A 424 1.57 -1.07 40.34
N THR A 425 0.34 -1.55 40.33
CA THR A 425 -0.82 -0.72 39.99
C THR A 425 -1.46 -0.08 41.22
N LEU A 426 -2.17 1.02 41.00
CA LEU A 426 -3.21 1.53 41.88
C LEU A 426 -4.55 0.89 41.46
N ALA A 427 -4.82 -0.33 41.95
CA ALA A 427 -5.91 -1.20 41.51
C ALA A 427 -7.32 -0.78 41.98
N ASN A 428 -7.77 0.41 41.58
CA ASN A 428 -9.12 0.91 41.89
C ASN A 428 -9.69 1.78 40.76
N LYS A 429 -11.01 1.97 40.77
CA LYS A 429 -11.75 2.73 39.75
C LYS A 429 -11.09 4.07 39.42
N LYS A 430 -10.80 4.88 40.44
CA LYS A 430 -10.25 6.24 40.31
C LYS A 430 -8.92 6.29 39.55
N ASN A 431 -8.17 5.20 39.52
CA ASN A 431 -6.85 5.10 38.91
C ASN A 431 -6.83 4.19 37.67
N ARG A 432 -7.99 3.93 37.07
CA ARG A 432 -8.12 3.12 35.88
C ARG A 432 -8.88 3.84 34.77
N ALA A 433 -8.30 3.84 33.57
CA ALA A 433 -8.85 4.42 32.36
C ALA A 433 -8.92 3.36 31.25
N ILE A 434 -9.89 3.49 30.36
CA ILE A 434 -10.00 2.67 29.14
C ILE A 434 -10.29 3.57 27.96
N CYS A 435 -9.60 3.36 26.84
CA CYS A 435 -9.94 3.98 25.57
C CYS A 435 -9.55 3.08 24.40
N GLY A 436 -10.10 3.37 23.23
CA GLY A 436 -9.71 2.65 22.02
C GLY A 436 -10.26 3.28 20.77
N LEU A 437 -9.71 2.84 19.63
CA LEU A 437 -10.05 3.35 18.31
C LEU A 437 -10.96 2.39 17.55
N SER A 438 -11.95 2.89 16.78
CA SER A 438 -12.79 2.06 15.90
C SER A 438 -13.46 0.90 16.64
N MET A 439 -13.20 -0.35 16.23
CA MET A 439 -13.54 -1.58 16.97
C MET A 439 -13.09 -1.53 18.44
N GLY A 440 -11.87 -1.09 18.74
CA GLY A 440 -11.38 -0.88 20.10
C GLY A 440 -12.12 0.22 20.86
N GLY A 441 -12.66 1.21 20.16
CA GLY A 441 -13.59 2.19 20.73
C GLY A 441 -14.92 1.53 21.10
N GLY A 442 -15.43 0.63 20.26
CA GLY A 442 -16.57 -0.24 20.55
C GLY A 442 -16.30 -1.14 21.77
N HIS A 443 -15.13 -1.77 21.84
CA HIS A 443 -14.72 -2.55 23.02
C HIS A 443 -14.64 -1.67 24.27
N SER A 444 -14.06 -0.47 24.19
CA SER A 444 -14.03 0.50 25.29
C SER A 444 -15.44 0.83 25.79
N PHE A 445 -16.37 1.08 24.86
CA PHE A 445 -17.79 1.31 25.13
C PHE A 445 -18.49 0.11 25.79
N ALA A 446 -18.24 -1.11 25.31
CA ALA A 446 -18.87 -2.32 25.84
C ALA A 446 -18.29 -2.74 27.19
N ILE A 447 -16.95 -2.85 27.30
CA ILE A 447 -16.23 -3.24 28.52
C ILE A 447 -16.56 -2.30 29.67
N SER A 448 -16.56 -0.98 29.43
CA SER A 448 -16.79 0.00 30.50
C SER A 448 -18.23 -0.03 31.05
N ARG A 449 -19.20 -0.51 30.27
CA ARG A 449 -20.59 -0.75 30.71
C ARG A 449 -20.75 -2.11 31.37
N LEU A 450 -20.04 -3.14 30.88
CA LEU A 450 -20.04 -4.47 31.47
C LEU A 450 -19.39 -4.48 32.86
N TYR A 451 -18.37 -3.64 33.07
CA TYR A 451 -17.66 -3.49 34.34
C TYR A 451 -17.73 -2.04 34.85
N PRO A 452 -18.91 -1.56 35.30
CA PRO A 452 -19.15 -0.14 35.60
C PRO A 452 -18.40 0.39 36.83
N ASP A 453 -17.83 -0.51 37.64
CA ASP A 453 -17.02 -0.18 38.82
C ASP A 453 -15.51 -0.16 38.53
N TRP A 454 -15.08 -0.46 37.30
CA TRP A 454 -13.65 -0.64 37.02
C TRP A 454 -12.94 0.59 36.50
N PHE A 455 -13.61 1.44 35.72
CA PHE A 455 -12.99 2.57 35.01
C PHE A 455 -13.62 3.88 35.43
N ASN A 456 -12.80 4.89 35.71
CA ASN A 456 -13.27 6.24 36.00
C ASN A 456 -13.16 7.19 34.80
N TYR A 457 -12.38 6.79 33.79
CA TYR A 457 -12.15 7.54 32.56
C TYR A 457 -12.40 6.62 31.37
N VAL A 458 -13.28 7.03 30.46
CA VAL A 458 -13.64 6.27 29.27
C VAL A 458 -13.43 7.15 28.04
N GLY A 459 -12.66 6.66 27.06
CA GLY A 459 -12.40 7.32 25.79
C GLY A 459 -12.91 6.49 24.61
N LEU A 460 -13.64 7.13 23.71
CA LEU A 460 -14.20 6.55 22.49
C LEU A 460 -13.61 7.29 21.28
N PHE A 461 -12.61 6.70 20.62
CA PHE A 461 -11.93 7.32 19.48
C PHE A 461 -12.48 6.74 18.18
N SER A 462 -13.10 7.57 17.34
CA SER A 462 -13.77 7.13 16.09
C SER A 462 -14.57 5.83 16.31
N ALA A 463 -15.33 5.74 17.40
CA ALA A 463 -15.71 4.45 17.96
C ALA A 463 -16.82 3.79 17.14
N TYR A 464 -16.71 2.48 16.96
CA TYR A 464 -17.82 1.67 16.48
C TYR A 464 -18.80 1.41 17.62
N VAL A 465 -19.69 2.36 17.85
CA VAL A 465 -20.72 2.26 18.88
C VAL A 465 -21.87 1.41 18.33
N HIS A 466 -21.92 0.15 18.73
CA HIS A 466 -23.09 -0.68 18.49
C HIS A 466 -24.27 -0.18 19.32
N LEU A 467 -25.20 0.46 18.64
CA LEU A 467 -26.54 0.71 19.14
C LEU A 467 -27.33 -0.55 18.76
N ASP A 468 -27.74 -1.36 19.72
CA ASP A 468 -28.49 -2.60 19.46
C ASP A 468 -29.89 -2.25 18.95
N VAL A 469 -30.03 -2.01 17.64
CA VAL A 469 -31.30 -1.71 16.98
C VAL A 469 -32.05 -3.02 16.70
N LYS A 470 -33.35 -3.06 17.00
CA LYS A 470 -34.25 -4.08 16.43
C LYS A 470 -34.47 -3.74 14.94
N ASP A 471 -34.00 -4.62 14.07
CA ASP A 471 -34.21 -4.64 12.61
C ASP A 471 -33.71 -3.44 11.80
N SER A 472 -33.05 -3.76 10.68
CA SER A 472 -32.35 -2.82 9.79
C SER A 472 -33.26 -1.85 9.02
N ALA A 473 -34.58 -2.04 9.04
CA ALA A 473 -35.54 -1.16 8.38
C ALA A 473 -35.88 0.10 9.20
N ASP A 474 -35.66 0.10 10.52
CA ASP A 474 -35.96 1.24 11.41
C ASP A 474 -34.77 2.23 11.53
N LEU A 475 -33.61 1.87 10.97
CA LEU A 475 -32.33 2.61 11.05
C LEU A 475 -32.40 4.05 10.49
N GLN A 476 -33.35 4.34 9.60
CA GLN A 476 -33.51 5.69 9.04
C GLN A 476 -34.63 6.52 9.69
N ALA A 477 -35.49 5.93 10.54
CA ALA A 477 -36.73 6.59 10.93
C ALA A 477 -36.78 7.13 12.38
N LYS A 478 -35.94 6.67 13.33
CA LYS A 478 -36.23 6.89 14.78
C LYS A 478 -35.07 7.24 15.73
N GLY A 479 -33.85 7.53 15.28
CA GLY A 479 -32.74 7.88 16.20
C GLY A 479 -32.17 6.68 16.98
N CYS A 480 -31.17 6.91 17.83
CA CYS A 480 -30.49 5.84 18.60
C CYS A 480 -31.46 5.03 19.48
N CYS A 481 -31.74 3.79 19.10
CA CYS A 481 -32.48 2.86 19.92
C CYS A 481 -31.53 1.81 20.53
N PHE A 482 -31.50 1.74 21.86
CA PHE A 482 -30.86 0.64 22.60
C PHE A 482 -31.89 -0.42 22.96
N THR A 483 -31.46 -1.67 23.10
CA THR A 483 -32.25 -2.67 23.84
C THR A 483 -32.40 -2.23 25.30
N PRO A 484 -33.49 -2.65 26.00
CA PRO A 484 -33.68 -2.31 27.42
C PRO A 484 -32.48 -2.68 28.32
N ASP A 485 -31.81 -3.79 28.03
CA ASP A 485 -30.62 -4.22 28.79
C ASP A 485 -29.42 -3.29 28.52
N SER A 486 -29.15 -2.95 27.26
CA SER A 486 -28.07 -2.02 26.90
C SER A 486 -28.30 -0.61 27.48
N GLU A 487 -29.54 -0.14 27.50
CA GLU A 487 -29.91 1.12 28.17
C GLU A 487 -29.70 1.03 29.68
N ARG A 488 -30.09 -0.08 30.32
CA ARG A 488 -29.88 -0.29 31.77
C ARG A 488 -28.40 -0.32 32.13
N MET A 489 -27.55 -0.96 31.32
CA MET A 489 -26.10 -1.00 31.54
C MET A 489 -25.48 0.40 31.43
N LEU A 490 -25.87 1.16 30.40
CA LEU A 490 -25.41 2.54 30.21
C LEU A 490 -25.87 3.44 31.37
N GLN A 491 -27.13 3.35 31.78
CA GLN A 491 -27.65 4.07 32.93
C GLN A 491 -26.87 3.73 34.21
N THR A 492 -26.57 2.43 34.41
CA THR A 492 -25.78 1.98 35.56
C THR A 492 -24.39 2.59 35.54
N GLN A 493 -23.71 2.61 34.39
CA GLN A 493 -22.40 3.24 34.25
C GLN A 493 -22.42 4.72 34.64
N PHE A 494 -23.35 5.51 34.08
CA PHE A 494 -23.43 6.95 34.39
C PHE A 494 -23.85 7.24 35.83
N LYS A 495 -24.71 6.39 36.43
CA LYS A 495 -25.02 6.46 37.88
C LYS A 495 -23.78 6.28 38.76
N LYS A 496 -22.77 5.54 38.30
CA LYS A 496 -21.50 5.33 39.02
C LYS A 496 -20.53 6.52 38.91
N LYS A 497 -20.94 7.65 38.30
CA LYS A 497 -20.21 8.92 38.20
C LYS A 497 -18.77 8.75 37.70
N LEU A 498 -18.61 8.74 36.39
CA LEU A 498 -17.29 8.78 35.76
C LEU A 498 -16.67 10.18 35.92
N ALA A 499 -15.35 10.24 36.08
CA ALA A 499 -14.63 11.52 36.06
C ALA A 499 -14.51 12.08 34.63
N LEU A 500 -14.48 11.21 33.62
CA LEU A 500 -14.42 11.61 32.22
C LEU A 500 -15.07 10.57 31.32
N TYR A 501 -15.95 11.04 30.44
CA TYR A 501 -16.45 10.31 29.28
C TYR A 501 -16.12 11.14 28.05
N TRP A 502 -15.24 10.65 27.18
CA TRP A 502 -14.63 11.46 26.12
C TRP A 502 -14.84 10.81 24.76
N ILE A 503 -15.47 11.54 23.85
CA ILE A 503 -15.80 11.07 22.49
C ILE A 503 -15.01 11.93 21.52
N ALA A 504 -14.25 11.31 20.62
CA ALA A 504 -13.55 12.05 19.58
C ALA A 504 -13.62 11.37 18.22
N ILE A 505 -13.81 12.16 17.17
CA ILE A 505 -13.98 11.65 15.81
C ILE A 505 -13.54 12.67 14.76
N GLY A 506 -13.09 12.17 13.60
CA GLY A 506 -12.81 13.01 12.44
C GLY A 506 -14.12 13.39 11.75
N LYS A 507 -14.24 14.62 11.27
CA LYS A 507 -15.45 15.10 10.59
C LYS A 507 -15.77 14.35 9.28
N ASP A 508 -14.75 13.76 8.66
CA ASP A 508 -14.86 13.01 7.41
C ASP A 508 -14.83 11.48 7.65
N ASP A 509 -15.01 11.03 8.91
CA ASP A 509 -14.98 9.63 9.31
C ASP A 509 -16.32 8.95 8.95
N PHE A 510 -16.27 7.74 8.40
CA PHE A 510 -17.49 7.00 8.05
C PHE A 510 -18.34 6.60 9.26
N LEU A 511 -17.79 6.68 10.49
CA LEU A 511 -18.52 6.50 11.75
C LEU A 511 -19.04 7.80 12.35
N TYR A 512 -18.90 8.94 11.66
CA TYR A 512 -19.29 10.26 12.16
C TYR A 512 -20.76 10.29 12.59
N ASP A 513 -21.67 9.91 11.70
CA ASP A 513 -23.12 9.94 12.00
C ASP A 513 -23.49 8.99 13.14
N ASN A 514 -22.88 7.80 13.22
CA ASN A 514 -23.09 6.87 14.33
C ASN A 514 -22.70 7.49 15.68
N ASN A 515 -21.56 8.17 15.74
CA ASN A 515 -21.10 8.84 16.97
C ASN A 515 -21.93 10.09 17.27
N LYS A 516 -22.37 10.83 16.24
CA LYS A 516 -23.28 11.97 16.39
C LYS A 516 -24.62 11.54 16.99
N MET A 517 -25.25 10.50 16.44
CA MET A 517 -26.51 9.99 16.98
C MET A 517 -26.32 9.55 18.43
N TYR A 518 -25.22 8.85 18.77
CA TYR A 518 -24.96 8.44 20.14
C TYR A 518 -24.81 9.65 21.09
N ARG A 519 -24.14 10.71 20.66
CA ARG A 519 -24.06 11.97 21.42
C ARG A 519 -25.43 12.61 21.65
N GLU A 520 -26.27 12.67 20.61
CA GLU A 520 -27.64 13.18 20.73
C GLU A 520 -28.45 12.36 21.74
N TYR A 521 -28.25 11.03 21.79
CA TYR A 521 -28.86 10.18 22.82
C TYR A 521 -28.35 10.52 24.23
N LEU A 522 -27.03 10.73 24.40
CA LEU A 522 -26.47 11.15 25.70
C LEU A 522 -27.04 12.50 26.15
N ASP A 523 -27.17 13.46 25.22
CA ASP A 523 -27.78 14.77 25.48
C ASP A 523 -29.23 14.63 25.95
N GLN A 524 -30.04 13.81 25.25
CA GLN A 524 -31.44 13.54 25.62
C GLN A 524 -31.58 12.92 27.02
N LYS A 525 -30.61 12.10 27.45
CA LYS A 525 -30.61 11.46 28.77
C LYS A 525 -29.92 12.31 29.86
N GLY A 526 -29.31 13.44 29.50
CA GLY A 526 -28.54 14.28 30.43
C GLY A 526 -27.26 13.60 30.93
N TYR A 527 -26.65 12.71 30.14
CA TYR A 527 -25.40 12.04 30.49
C TYR A 527 -24.20 12.91 30.07
N PRO A 528 -23.31 13.30 31.00
CA PRO A 528 -22.22 14.22 30.69
C PRO A 528 -21.12 13.52 29.87
N TYR A 529 -20.67 14.17 28.80
CA TYR A 529 -19.50 13.77 28.03
C TYR A 529 -18.75 15.01 27.53
N GLU A 530 -17.50 14.81 27.12
CA GLU A 530 -16.71 15.78 26.38
C GLU A 530 -16.55 15.31 24.93
N TYR A 531 -16.62 16.25 24.00
CA TYR A 531 -16.54 15.98 22.56
C TYR A 531 -15.34 16.69 21.94
N VAL A 532 -14.60 15.97 21.09
CA VAL A 532 -13.52 16.54 20.27
C VAL A 532 -13.69 16.11 18.83
N GLU A 533 -13.84 17.09 17.95
CA GLU A 533 -13.86 16.89 16.52
C GLU A 533 -12.52 17.28 15.90
N THR A 534 -12.05 16.54 14.91
CA THR A 534 -10.85 16.86 14.13
C THR A 534 -11.13 16.78 12.63
N ASP A 535 -10.21 17.26 11.81
CA ASP A 535 -10.26 17.12 10.36
C ASP A 535 -9.86 15.71 9.90
N GLY A 536 -10.22 15.36 8.65
CA GLY A 536 -9.94 14.03 8.10
C GLY A 536 -10.89 12.97 8.65
N GLY A 537 -10.59 11.71 8.33
CA GLY A 537 -11.47 10.59 8.61
C GLY A 537 -10.90 9.56 9.58
N HIS A 538 -11.03 8.30 9.19
CA HIS A 538 -10.73 7.13 10.01
C HIS A 538 -9.24 6.73 9.95
N ILE A 539 -8.36 7.60 10.46
CA ILE A 539 -6.91 7.52 10.24
C ILE A 539 -6.08 7.61 11.54
N TRP A 540 -4.91 6.98 11.54
CA TRP A 540 -3.97 6.96 12.67
C TRP A 540 -3.51 8.33 13.14
N ARG A 541 -3.44 9.32 12.24
CA ARG A 541 -3.18 10.72 12.57
C ARG A 541 -4.11 11.22 13.67
N ASN A 542 -5.41 11.00 13.50
CA ASN A 542 -6.42 11.44 14.45
C ASN A 542 -6.30 10.68 15.78
N TRP A 543 -6.04 9.37 15.73
CA TRP A 543 -5.88 8.57 16.96
C TRP A 543 -4.64 8.94 17.78
N ARG A 544 -3.54 9.37 17.15
CA ARG A 544 -2.39 9.96 17.85
C ARG A 544 -2.75 11.28 18.56
N ILE A 545 -3.49 12.15 17.87
CA ILE A 545 -4.00 13.41 18.46
C ILE A 545 -4.90 13.10 19.66
N TYR A 546 -5.77 12.11 19.55
CA TYR A 546 -6.70 11.73 20.61
C TYR A 546 -5.99 11.16 21.83
N LEU A 547 -5.02 10.25 21.64
CA LEU A 547 -4.20 9.75 22.75
C LEU A 547 -3.46 10.90 23.45
N THR A 548 -2.88 11.81 22.68
CA THR A 548 -2.16 13.00 23.18
C THR A 548 -3.07 13.88 24.04
N ARG A 549 -4.30 14.18 23.59
CA ARG A 549 -5.25 15.02 24.33
C ARG A 549 -5.87 14.30 25.52
N PHE A 550 -6.31 13.06 25.33
CA PHE A 550 -6.99 12.27 26.34
C PHE A 550 -6.08 11.94 27.53
N SER A 551 -4.84 11.50 27.29
CA SER A 551 -3.88 11.15 28.35
C SER A 551 -3.61 12.30 29.32
N GLN A 552 -3.59 13.55 28.82
CA GLN A 552 -3.43 14.76 29.63
C GLN A 552 -4.64 15.05 30.53
N ARG A 553 -5.78 14.41 30.31
CA ARG A 553 -6.99 14.55 31.15
C ARG A 553 -7.08 13.49 32.23
N LEU A 554 -6.25 12.43 32.18
CA LEU A 554 -6.39 11.27 33.05
C LEU A 554 -5.83 11.49 34.46
N PHE A 555 -6.48 10.82 35.41
CA PHE A 555 -6.04 10.68 36.81
C PHE A 555 -5.81 12.00 37.54
N LYS A 556 -6.53 13.05 37.16
CA LYS A 556 -6.45 14.38 37.78
C LYS A 556 -7.28 14.48 39.05
#